data_AF-A0A1V5Q0W0-F1
#
_entry.id   AF-A0A1V5Q0W0-F1
#
_cell.length_a   1.000
_cell.length_b   1.000
_cell.length_c   1.000
_cell.angle_alpha   90.00
_cell.angle_beta   90.00
_cell.angle_gamma   90.00
#
_symmetry.space_group_name_H-M   'P 1'
#
loop_
_entity.id
_entity.type
_entity.pdbx_description
1 polymer ?
#
loop_
_entity_poly.entity_id
_entity_poly.type
_entity_poly.pdbx_seq_one_letter_code
_entity_poly.pdbx_strand_id
1 'polypeptide(L)'
;MKLSKLLKVLVGVLTAWVVIAPLLLGGLWFFMLPFMALANQNYGDPGPIFFMLFGIFMFVAMLTAFMRSGMGIFYLTHVILNREGNDTARVLLGVGAFFLPFIAMPFYFFLYIWPEQPPAWALRKAQPEVTLEAPSETAA
;
A
#
# COMPACT_ATOMS: atom_id res chain seq x y z
N MET A 1 -1.38 14.35 -9.09
CA MET A 1 -2.16 14.11 -10.32
C MET A 1 -3.62 13.97 -9.95
N LYS A 2 -4.55 14.51 -10.74
CA LYS A 2 -5.99 14.32 -10.46
C LYS A 2 -6.44 13.00 -11.08
N LEU A 3 -6.92 12.09 -10.23
CA LEU A 3 -7.44 10.79 -10.66
C LEU A 3 -8.94 10.87 -10.89
N SER A 4 -9.45 10.15 -11.90
CA SER A 4 -10.89 10.01 -12.12
C SER A 4 -11.54 9.27 -10.96
N LYS A 5 -12.83 9.55 -10.71
CA LYS A 5 -13.59 8.95 -9.60
C LYS A 5 -13.58 7.41 -9.65
N LEU A 6 -13.72 6.83 -10.85
CA LEU A 6 -13.66 5.38 -11.04
C LEU A 6 -12.30 4.81 -10.63
N LEU A 7 -11.20 5.44 -11.05
CA LEU A 7 -9.86 4.98 -10.73
C LEU A 7 -9.58 5.10 -9.22
N LYS A 8 -10.08 6.14 -8.55
CA LYS A 8 -10.02 6.25 -7.08
C LYS A 8 -10.70 5.07 -6.39
N VAL A 9 -11.90 4.70 -6.83
CA VAL A 9 -12.62 3.55 -6.26
C VAL A 9 -11.87 2.25 -6.50
N LEU A 10 -11.37 2.01 -7.71
CA LEU A 10 -10.58 0.81 -8.02
C LEU A 10 -9.33 0.72 -7.15
N VAL A 11 -8.55 1.80 -7.04
CA VAL A 11 -7.38 1.86 -6.16
C VAL A 11 -7.77 1.61 -4.70
N GLY A 12 -8.91 2.14 -4.25
CA GLY A 12 -9.43 1.90 -2.91
C GLY A 12 -9.74 0.43 -2.64
N VAL A 13 -10.44 -0.23 -3.56
CA VAL A 13 -10.75 -1.68 -3.47
C VAL A 13 -9.47 -2.51 -3.46
N LEU A 14 -8.51 -2.21 -4.35
CA LEU A 14 -7.22 -2.90 -4.38
C LEU A 14 -6.43 -2.68 -3.08
N THR A 15 -6.49 -1.47 -2.51
CA THR A 15 -5.83 -1.16 -1.23
C THR A 15 -6.46 -1.94 -0.09
N ALA A 16 -7.80 -2.03 -0.06
CA ALA A 16 -8.51 -2.86 0.90
C ALA A 16 -8.13 -4.35 0.75
N TRP A 17 -7.99 -4.85 -0.49
CA TRP A 17 -7.51 -6.22 -0.73
C TRP A 17 -6.09 -6.43 -0.19
N VAL A 18 -5.15 -5.49 -0.39
CA VAL A 18 -3.79 -5.60 0.18
C VAL A 18 -3.80 -5.76 1.70
N VAL A 19 -4.76 -5.13 2.39
CA VAL A 19 -4.92 -5.21 3.85
C VAL A 19 -5.60 -6.52 4.27
N ILE A 20 -6.65 -6.92 3.57
CA ILE A 20 -7.52 -8.05 3.96
C ILE A 20 -6.93 -9.40 3.51
N ALA A 21 -6.32 -9.46 2.32
CA ALA A 21 -5.84 -10.71 1.72
C ALA A 21 -4.81 -11.48 2.58
N PRO A 22 -3.82 -10.86 3.24
CA PRO A 22 -2.94 -11.57 4.15
C PRO A 22 -3.68 -12.23 5.31
N LEU A 23 -4.74 -11.60 5.82
CA LEU A 23 -5.57 -12.16 6.91
C LEU A 23 -6.38 -13.36 6.41
N LEU A 24 -6.97 -13.25 5.21
CA LEU A 24 -7.70 -14.35 4.58
C LEU A 24 -6.77 -15.52 4.23
N LEU A 25 -5.61 -15.25 3.63
CA LEU A 25 -4.62 -16.26 3.27
C LEU A 25 -4.02 -16.91 4.52
N GLY A 26 -3.71 -16.13 5.55
CA GLY A 26 -3.26 -16.66 6.83
C GLY A 26 -4.32 -17.54 7.48
N GLY A 27 -5.57 -17.08 7.52
CA GLY A 27 -6.70 -17.86 8.03
C GLY A 27 -6.91 -19.16 7.26
N LEU A 28 -6.84 -19.11 5.93
CA LEU A 28 -6.93 -20.29 5.07
C LEU A 28 -5.76 -21.26 5.30
N TRP A 29 -4.54 -20.75 5.50
CA TRP A 29 -3.38 -21.56 5.84
C TRP A 29 -3.59 -22.31 7.16
N PHE A 30 -4.03 -21.61 8.22
CA PHE A 30 -4.34 -22.25 9.50
C PHE A 30 -5.48 -23.26 9.39
N PHE A 31 -6.50 -22.97 8.59
CA PHE A 31 -7.60 -23.89 8.30
C PHE A 31 -7.14 -25.18 7.62
N MET A 32 -6.05 -25.14 6.84
CA MET A 32 -5.49 -26.33 6.18
C MET A 32 -4.64 -27.22 7.09
N LEU A 33 -4.15 -26.71 8.23
CA LEU A 33 -3.24 -27.48 9.11
C LEU A 33 -3.83 -28.79 9.67
N PRO A 34 -5.11 -28.87 10.10
CA PRO A 34 -5.68 -30.12 10.59
C PRO A 34 -5.69 -31.21 9.50
N PHE A 35 -5.91 -30.83 8.23
CA PHE A 35 -5.89 -31.78 7.11
C PHE A 35 -4.48 -32.33 6.86
N MET A 36 -3.43 -31.52 7.05
CA MET A 36 -2.05 -32.01 7.00
C MET A 36 -1.75 -32.96 8.17
N ALA A 37 -2.17 -32.60 9.39
CA ALA A 37 -1.92 -33.41 10.58
C ALA A 37 -2.58 -34.79 10.50
N LEU A 38 -3.82 -34.85 10.01
CA LEU A 38 -4.56 -36.11 9.80
C LEU A 38 -3.94 -36.98 8.70
N ALA A 39 -3.38 -36.39 7.63
CA ALA A 39 -2.67 -37.12 6.59
C ALA A 39 -1.38 -37.78 7.12
N ASN A 40 -0.64 -37.06 7.96
CA ASN A 40 0.65 -37.50 8.48
C ASN A 40 0.54 -38.69 9.46
N GLN A 41 -0.61 -38.88 10.12
CA GLN A 41 -0.82 -40.03 11.02
C GLN A 41 -0.90 -41.38 10.29
N ASN A 42 -1.17 -41.39 8.98
CA ASN A 42 -1.29 -42.61 8.19
C ASN A 42 -0.04 -42.91 7.33
N TYR A 43 1.07 -42.19 7.51
CA TYR A 43 2.27 -42.26 6.64
C TYR A 43 1.94 -42.16 5.13
N GLY A 44 0.79 -41.57 4.79
CA GLY A 44 0.29 -41.44 3.43
C GLY A 44 0.46 -40.02 2.91
N ASP A 45 0.53 -39.89 1.58
CA ASP A 45 0.53 -38.59 0.92
C ASP A 45 -0.73 -37.78 1.31
N PRO A 46 -0.66 -36.44 1.34
CA PRO A 46 -1.83 -35.59 1.54
C PRO A 46 -2.95 -35.95 0.55
N GLY A 47 -4.19 -36.06 1.03
CA GLY A 47 -5.31 -36.47 0.17
C GLY A 47 -5.61 -35.47 -0.97
N PRO A 48 -6.34 -35.87 -2.03
CA PRO A 48 -6.63 -35.02 -3.20
C PRO A 48 -7.27 -33.66 -2.87
N ILE A 49 -8.12 -33.61 -1.83
CA ILE A 49 -8.77 -32.38 -1.36
C ILE A 49 -7.74 -31.36 -0.87
N PHE A 50 -6.70 -31.82 -0.16
CA PHE A 50 -5.62 -30.94 0.31
C PHE A 50 -4.91 -30.28 -0.88
N PHE A 51 -4.53 -31.06 -1.89
CA PHE A 51 -3.84 -30.53 -3.07
C PHE A 51 -4.71 -29.55 -3.87
N MET A 52 -6.02 -29.79 -3.95
CA MET A 52 -6.97 -28.86 -4.58
C MET A 52 -7.02 -27.52 -3.83
N LEU A 53 -7.20 -27.56 -2.50
CA LEU A 53 -7.23 -26.36 -1.66
C LEU A 53 -5.88 -25.62 -1.68
N PHE A 54 -4.77 -26.36 -1.62
CA PHE A 54 -3.43 -25.82 -1.73
C PHE A 54 -3.17 -25.16 -3.08
N GLY A 55 -3.62 -25.77 -4.18
CA GLY A 55 -3.51 -25.19 -5.51
C GLY A 55 -4.26 -23.86 -5.62
N ILE A 56 -5.50 -23.80 -5.13
CA ILE A 56 -6.29 -22.56 -5.08
C ILE A 56 -5.59 -21.52 -4.21
N PHE A 57 -5.13 -21.91 -3.02
CA PHE A 57 -4.39 -21.03 -2.11
C PHE A 57 -3.15 -20.43 -2.79
N MET A 58 -2.31 -21.26 -3.42
CA MET A 58 -1.10 -20.83 -4.10
C MET A 58 -1.41 -19.89 -5.27
N PHE A 59 -2.45 -20.18 -6.04
CA PHE A 59 -2.87 -19.34 -7.14
C PHE A 59 -3.33 -17.94 -6.66
N VAL A 60 -4.18 -17.90 -5.63
CA VAL A 60 -4.66 -16.64 -5.03
C VAL A 60 -3.51 -15.86 -4.39
N ALA A 61 -2.59 -16.55 -3.71
CA ALA A 61 -1.39 -15.94 -3.13
C ALA A 61 -0.50 -15.30 -4.19
N MET A 62 -0.28 -15.99 -5.32
CA MET A 62 0.50 -15.47 -6.45
C MET A 62 -0.15 -14.23 -7.07
N LEU A 63 -1.47 -14.26 -7.33
CA LEU A 63 -2.22 -13.10 -7.82
C LEU A 63 -2.14 -11.92 -6.86
N THR A 64 -2.27 -12.19 -5.56
CA THR A 64 -2.17 -11.18 -4.51
C THR A 64 -0.77 -10.56 -4.47
N ALA A 65 0.29 -11.36 -4.62
CA ALA A 65 1.67 -10.87 -4.68
C ALA A 65 1.88 -9.96 -5.90
N PHE A 66 1.42 -10.38 -7.08
CA PHE A 66 1.51 -9.58 -8.30
C PHE A 66 0.76 -8.24 -8.17
N MET A 67 -0.48 -8.29 -7.67
CA MET A 67 -1.30 -7.10 -7.44
C MET A 67 -0.65 -6.16 -6.42
N ARG A 68 -0.08 -6.69 -5.32
CA ARG A 68 0.64 -5.89 -4.32
C ARG A 68 1.84 -5.17 -4.92
N SER A 69 2.61 -5.83 -5.78
CA SER A 69 3.73 -5.20 -6.48
C SER A 69 3.28 -4.06 -7.39
N GLY A 70 2.21 -4.27 -8.18
CA GLY A 70 1.61 -3.23 -9.01
C GLY A 70 1.12 -2.03 -8.20
N MET A 71 0.47 -2.29 -7.06
CA MET A 71 0.04 -1.26 -6.12
C MET A 71 1.23 -0.51 -5.52
N GLY A 72 2.32 -1.19 -5.17
CA GLY A 72 3.55 -0.56 -4.70
C GLY A 72 4.11 0.46 -5.70
N ILE A 73 4.21 0.06 -6.97
CA ILE A 73 4.65 0.96 -8.06
C ILE A 73 3.70 2.16 -8.20
N PHE A 74 2.39 1.92 -8.21
CA PHE A 74 1.41 2.99 -8.32
C PHE A 74 1.51 4.01 -7.18
N TYR A 75 1.59 3.56 -5.92
CA TYR A 75 1.70 4.44 -4.76
C TYR A 75 3.01 5.24 -4.79
N LEU A 76 4.13 4.60 -5.14
CA LEU A 76 5.42 5.27 -5.26
C LEU A 76 5.38 6.37 -6.34
N THR A 77 4.83 6.05 -7.51
CA THR A 77 4.63 7.03 -8.59
C THR A 77 3.73 8.18 -8.15
N HIS A 78 2.64 7.89 -7.43
CA HIS A 78 1.77 8.95 -6.91
C HIS A 78 2.51 9.84 -5.89
N VAL A 79 3.31 9.25 -4.99
CA VAL A 79 4.14 10.00 -4.03
C VAL A 79 5.09 10.97 -4.75
N ILE A 80 5.77 10.51 -5.80
CA ILE A 80 6.72 11.32 -6.57
C ILE A 80 6.00 12.45 -7.31
N LEU A 81 4.87 12.16 -7.97
CA LEU A 81 4.16 13.12 -8.82
C LEU A 81 3.25 14.09 -8.05
N ASN A 82 2.90 13.81 -6.78
CA ASN A 82 1.96 14.62 -6.03
C ASN A 82 2.61 15.84 -5.36
N ARG A 83 2.80 16.95 -6.08
CA ARG A 83 3.50 18.14 -5.54
C ARG A 83 2.74 18.96 -4.48
N GLU A 84 1.45 18.70 -4.26
CA GLU A 84 0.61 19.50 -3.36
C GLU A 84 0.75 19.09 -1.89
N GLY A 85 1.15 17.85 -1.63
CA GLY A 85 1.28 17.32 -0.27
C GLY A 85 2.58 17.72 0.42
N ASN A 86 2.52 17.85 1.74
CA ASN A 86 3.66 17.98 2.66
C ASN A 86 4.71 16.92 2.34
N ASP A 87 5.94 17.36 2.06
CA ASP A 87 7.01 16.48 1.61
C ASP A 87 7.37 15.41 2.65
N THR A 88 7.43 15.77 3.93
CA THR A 88 7.74 14.84 5.02
C THR A 88 6.69 13.74 5.14
N ALA A 89 5.41 14.12 5.20
CA ALA A 89 4.32 13.15 5.35
C ALA A 89 4.19 12.23 4.11
N ARG A 90 4.33 12.78 2.90
CA ARG A 90 4.35 12.00 1.65
C ARG A 90 5.50 11.00 1.61
N VAL A 91 6.71 11.43 1.97
CA VAL A 91 7.89 10.56 1.95
C VAL A 91 7.76 9.46 3.00
N LEU A 92 7.36 9.79 4.23
CA LEU A 92 7.15 8.79 5.29
C LEU A 92 6.11 7.75 4.90
N LEU A 93 4.97 8.17 4.34
CA LEU A 93 3.94 7.24 3.90
C LEU A 93 4.35 6.49 2.62
N GLY A 94 5.16 7.08 1.75
CA GLY A 94 5.71 6.42 0.57
C GLY A 94 6.69 5.31 0.93
N VAL A 95 7.64 5.60 1.83
CA VAL A 95 8.55 4.59 2.40
C VAL A 95 7.77 3.56 3.21
N GLY A 96 6.80 4.02 3.99
CA GLY A 96 5.88 3.16 4.74
C GLY A 96 5.11 2.21 3.83
N ALA A 97 4.70 2.63 2.63
CA ALA A 97 3.97 1.78 1.69
C ALA A 97 4.82 0.59 1.21
N PHE A 98 6.14 0.68 1.29
CA PHE A 98 7.05 -0.42 0.99
C PHE A 98 7.21 -1.38 2.19
N PHE A 99 7.55 -0.85 3.37
CA PHE A 99 7.85 -1.66 4.56
C PHE A 99 6.61 -2.13 5.33
N LEU A 100 5.58 -1.27 5.43
CA LEU A 100 4.36 -1.47 6.20
C LEU A 100 3.12 -1.15 5.34
N PRO A 101 2.91 -1.83 4.20
CA PRO A 101 1.84 -1.51 3.26
C PRO A 101 0.45 -1.58 3.89
N PHE A 102 0.25 -2.46 4.87
CA PHE A 102 -1.04 -2.67 5.53
C PHE A 102 -1.53 -1.43 6.31
N ILE A 103 -0.61 -0.54 6.68
CA ILE A 103 -0.92 0.71 7.38
C ILE A 103 -0.70 1.88 6.45
N ALA A 104 0.47 1.98 5.83
CA ALA A 104 0.83 3.16 5.07
C ALA A 104 -0.01 3.36 3.80
N MET A 105 -0.35 2.28 3.07
CA MET A 105 -1.20 2.42 1.87
C MET A 105 -2.61 2.92 2.19
N PRO A 106 -3.37 2.34 3.13
CA PRO A 106 -4.71 2.86 3.44
C PRO A 106 -4.65 4.29 3.99
N PHE A 107 -3.69 4.62 4.86
CA PHE A 107 -3.54 6.00 5.33
C PHE A 107 -3.23 6.97 4.18
N TYR A 108 -2.29 6.61 3.30
CA TYR A 108 -1.97 7.43 2.14
C TYR A 108 -3.16 7.59 1.20
N PHE A 109 -3.95 6.52 1.00
CA PHE A 109 -5.17 6.56 0.19
C PHE A 109 -6.14 7.61 0.71
N PHE A 110 -6.48 7.54 2.00
CA PHE A 110 -7.45 8.45 2.61
C PHE A 110 -6.97 9.90 2.71
N LEU A 111 -5.66 10.13 2.76
CA LEU A 111 -5.09 11.47 2.89
C LEU A 111 -4.81 12.15 1.54
N TYR A 112 -4.33 11.42 0.54
CA TYR A 112 -3.77 12.00 -0.68
C TYR A 112 -4.45 11.56 -1.98
N ILE A 113 -5.21 10.46 -1.99
CA ILE A 113 -5.84 9.93 -3.20
C ILE A 113 -7.35 10.16 -3.19
N TRP A 114 -7.99 9.83 -2.07
CA TRP A 114 -9.44 9.93 -1.91
C TRP A 114 -9.95 11.37 -1.98
N PRO A 115 -9.47 12.30 -1.14
CA PRO A 115 -9.98 13.67 -1.14
C PRO A 115 -9.60 14.43 -2.42
N GLU A 116 -10.32 15.50 -2.72
CA GLU A 116 -9.96 16.38 -3.85
C GLU A 116 -8.76 17.27 -3.54
N GLN A 117 -8.61 17.66 -2.27
CA GLN A 117 -7.47 18.38 -1.74
C GLN A 117 -7.00 17.70 -0.45
N PRO A 118 -5.68 17.54 -0.23
CA PRO A 118 -5.18 17.03 1.04
C PRO A 118 -5.63 17.90 2.23
N PRO A 119 -5.78 17.33 3.44
CA PRO A 119 -6.14 18.11 4.62
C PRO A 119 -5.10 19.18 4.91
N ALA A 120 -5.51 20.30 5.51
CA ALA A 120 -4.68 21.51 5.64
C ALA A 120 -3.30 21.28 6.27
N TRP A 121 -3.20 20.38 7.25
CA TRP A 121 -1.94 20.03 7.90
C TRP A 121 -1.01 19.17 7.01
N ALA A 122 -1.57 18.49 6.02
CA ALA A 122 -0.89 17.62 5.06
C ALA A 122 -0.58 18.33 3.73
N LEU A 123 -0.96 19.60 3.58
CA LEU A 123 -0.54 20.45 2.46
C LEU A 123 0.90 20.92 2.66
N ARG A 124 1.60 21.15 1.55
CA ARG A 124 2.91 21.82 1.59
C ARG A 124 2.69 23.24 2.13
N LYS A 125 3.26 23.55 3.29
CA LYS A 125 3.34 24.94 3.77
C LYS A 125 4.19 25.73 2.79
N ALA A 126 3.71 26.91 2.36
CA ALA A 126 4.55 27.83 1.59
C ALA A 126 5.81 28.08 2.42
N GLN A 127 6.99 27.81 1.83
CA GLN A 127 8.23 28.22 2.49
C GLN A 127 8.18 29.75 2.58
N PRO A 128 8.48 30.35 3.75
CA PRO A 128 8.67 31.79 3.81
C PRO A 128 9.72 32.14 2.76
N GLU A 129 9.35 33.01 1.83
CA GLU A 129 10.25 33.53 0.82
C GLU A 129 11.48 34.04 1.58
N VAL A 130 12.63 33.43 1.32
CA VAL A 130 13.90 33.93 1.85
C VAL A 130 14.11 35.24 1.09
N THR A 131 13.57 36.33 1.62
CA THR A 131 13.93 37.67 1.23
C THR A 131 15.42 37.77 1.49
N LEU A 132 16.21 37.52 0.44
CA LEU A 132 17.61 37.87 0.41
C LEU A 132 17.62 39.39 0.52
N GLU A 133 17.76 39.90 1.75
CA GLU A 133 18.14 41.28 1.94
C GLU A 133 19.41 41.48 1.14
N ALA A 134 19.30 42.27 0.06
CA ALA A 134 20.42 42.55 -0.82
C ALA A 134 21.55 43.09 0.06
N PRO A 135 22.78 42.59 -0.08
CA PRO A 135 23.91 43.07 0.71
C PRO A 135 23.99 44.57 0.50
N SER A 136 23.82 45.34 1.59
CA SER A 136 23.85 46.79 1.55
C SER A 136 25.20 47.24 0.99
N GLU A 137 25.21 47.74 -0.24
CA GLU A 137 26.31 48.50 -0.83
C GLU A 137 26.50 49.79 -0.01
N THR A 138 27.13 49.70 1.15
CA THR A 138 27.58 50.87 1.92
C THR A 138 28.75 50.48 2.80
N ALA A 139 29.93 50.42 2.17
CA ALA A 139 31.19 50.69 2.84
C ALA A 139 32.09 51.40 1.82
N ALA A 140 31.83 52.70 1.70
CA ALA A 140 32.73 53.66 1.08
C ALA A 140 33.90 53.98 2.02
#